data_AF-A0A2A4VVW8-F1
#
_entry.id   AF-A0A2A4VVW8-F1
#
_cell.length_a   1.000
_cell.length_b   1.000
_cell.length_c   1.000
_cell.angle_alpha   90.00
_cell.angle_beta   90.00
_cell.angle_gamma   90.00
#
_symmetry.space_group_name_H-M   'P 1'
#
loop_
_entity.id
_entity.type
_entity.pdbx_description
1 polymer ?
#
loop_
_entity_poly.entity_id
_entity_poly.type
_entity_poly.pdbx_seq_one_letter_code
_entity_poly.pdbx_strand_id
1 'polypeptide(L)'
;MTQTSVDTDISEAEAGEGNDPGDHRNFRRRSVLWPAQLLIGQHSFTCQIWNLSLGGARVRIDLPFQEGTSLRLVIADRGEIPSVVAWSVEGSMGLKFQVGKNVVREMFKDRLHVLGLDEAP
;
A
#
# COMPACT_ATOMS: atom_id res chain seq x y z
N MET A 1 38.18 25.18 -46.08
CA MET A 1 37.31 24.23 -46.82
C MET A 1 37.38 22.88 -46.10
N THR A 2 36.26 22.15 -46.06
CA THR A 2 36.11 20.66 -45.87
C THR A 2 36.87 19.96 -44.71
N GLN A 3 36.26 19.21 -43.78
CA GLN A 3 35.52 17.91 -43.93
C GLN A 3 36.38 16.81 -44.58
N THR A 4 36.37 15.50 -44.24
CA THR A 4 35.70 14.58 -43.26
C THR A 4 36.47 13.21 -43.40
N SER A 5 36.54 12.19 -42.52
CA SER A 5 35.80 11.68 -41.32
C SER A 5 36.67 11.74 -40.04
N VAL A 6 36.49 11.09 -38.86
CA VAL A 6 35.61 10.08 -38.17
C VAL A 6 35.67 8.56 -38.51
N ASP A 7 35.95 7.73 -37.48
CA ASP A 7 35.64 6.27 -37.38
C ASP A 7 35.54 5.87 -35.88
N THR A 8 34.99 4.69 -35.54
CA THR A 8 34.28 4.44 -34.25
C THR A 8 34.58 3.10 -33.56
N ASP A 9 34.61 3.11 -32.22
CA ASP A 9 34.30 2.00 -31.28
C ASP A 9 34.09 2.66 -29.87
N ILE A 10 33.12 2.38 -28.97
CA ILE A 10 32.30 1.18 -28.62
C ILE A 10 33.19 0.08 -28.02
N SER A 11 33.02 -0.43 -26.79
CA SER A 11 32.03 -0.27 -25.70
C SER A 11 32.78 0.06 -24.38
N GLU A 12 32.29 -0.04 -23.12
CA GLU A 12 31.09 -0.62 -22.52
C GLU A 12 30.80 0.13 -21.19
N ALA A 13 29.53 0.34 -20.83
CA ALA A 13 29.16 1.03 -19.59
C ALA A 13 28.65 0.02 -18.55
N GLU A 14 29.48 -0.27 -17.54
CA GLU A 14 29.14 -1.14 -16.42
C GLU A 14 27.80 -0.73 -15.76
N ALA A 15 26.94 -1.70 -15.51
CA ALA A 15 25.56 -1.44 -15.10
C ALA A 15 25.46 -0.94 -13.65
N GLY A 16 25.11 0.34 -13.47
CA GLY A 16 24.71 0.87 -12.17
C GLY A 16 23.42 0.22 -11.67
N GLU A 17 23.40 -0.19 -10.40
CA GLU A 17 22.24 -0.85 -9.79
C GLU A 17 20.99 0.06 -9.86
N GLY A 18 19.91 -0.47 -10.43
CA GLY A 18 18.68 0.27 -10.71
C GLY A 18 17.88 0.61 -9.44
N ASN A 19 18.17 1.76 -8.84
CA ASN A 19 17.36 2.33 -7.78
C ASN A 19 16.01 2.80 -8.35
N ASP A 20 14.94 2.01 -8.17
CA ASP A 20 13.60 2.26 -8.73
C ASP A 20 13.02 3.61 -8.26
N PRO A 21 12.87 4.62 -9.14
CA PRO A 21 12.36 5.93 -8.75
C PRO A 21 10.88 5.94 -8.35
N GLY A 22 10.15 4.84 -8.52
CA GLY A 22 8.71 4.75 -8.28
C GLY A 22 8.30 4.47 -6.83
N ASP A 23 9.18 3.94 -5.97
CA ASP A 23 8.73 3.38 -4.68
C ASP A 23 8.60 4.38 -3.51
N HIS A 24 7.60 5.26 -3.59
CA HIS A 24 7.23 6.20 -2.50
C HIS A 24 6.60 5.52 -1.25
N ARG A 25 6.96 4.27 -0.91
CA ARG A 25 6.41 3.52 0.24
C ARG A 25 7.10 3.88 1.56
N ASN A 26 6.56 4.88 2.25
CA ASN A 26 6.99 5.29 3.60
C ASN A 26 6.77 4.24 4.73
N PHE A 27 6.41 2.99 4.45
CA PHE A 27 6.19 1.93 5.46
C PHE A 27 6.39 0.51 4.90
N ARG A 28 7.08 -0.34 5.68
CA ARG A 28 7.04 -1.79 5.51
C ARG A 28 5.60 -2.31 5.64
N ARG A 29 5.21 -3.25 4.78
CA ARG A 29 3.92 -3.97 4.84
C ARG A 29 4.16 -5.42 5.23
N ARG A 30 3.28 -5.99 6.05
CA ARG A 30 3.26 -7.44 6.32
C ARG A 30 2.04 -8.08 5.69
N SER A 31 2.26 -9.23 5.04
CA SER A 31 1.19 -10.06 4.50
C SER A 31 0.35 -10.64 5.63
N VAL A 32 -0.97 -10.55 5.49
CA VAL A 32 -1.96 -11.15 6.40
C VAL A 32 -3.08 -11.76 5.55
N LEU A 33 -3.94 -12.58 6.14
CA LEU A 33 -5.16 -13.05 5.50
C LEU A 33 -6.30 -12.99 6.52
N TRP A 34 -6.89 -11.81 6.67
CA TRP A 34 -7.92 -11.54 7.69
C TRP A 34 -9.25 -11.15 7.06
N PRO A 35 -10.39 -11.66 7.55
CA PRO A 35 -11.70 -11.17 7.15
C PRO A 35 -11.92 -9.75 7.68
N ALA A 36 -12.54 -8.91 6.85
CA ALA A 36 -12.88 -7.53 7.17
C ALA A 36 -14.17 -7.11 6.45
N GLN A 37 -14.67 -5.91 6.76
CA GLN A 37 -15.75 -5.27 6.02
C GLN A 37 -15.37 -3.84 5.62
N LEU A 38 -15.94 -3.33 4.53
CA LEU A 38 -15.87 -1.92 4.15
C LEU A 38 -17.24 -1.28 4.34
N LEU A 39 -17.33 -0.22 5.17
CA LEU A 39 -18.57 0.54 5.35
C LEU A 39 -18.53 1.83 4.53
N ILE A 40 -19.55 2.02 3.68
CA ILE A 40 -19.75 3.20 2.83
C ILE A 40 -21.20 3.65 2.97
N GLY A 41 -21.41 4.78 3.67
CA GLY A 41 -22.76 5.22 4.06
C GLY A 41 -23.43 4.15 4.93
N GLN A 42 -24.56 3.61 4.44
CA GLN A 42 -25.31 2.53 5.07
C GLN A 42 -24.98 1.13 4.50
N HIS A 43 -24.07 1.03 3.54
CA HIS A 43 -23.71 -0.25 2.90
C HIS A 43 -22.48 -0.86 3.57
N SER A 44 -22.50 -2.20 3.71
CA SER A 44 -21.34 -3.00 4.11
C SER A 44 -20.96 -4.00 3.02
N PHE A 45 -19.67 -4.18 2.80
CA PHE A 45 -19.12 -5.15 1.84
C PHE A 45 -18.02 -5.98 2.50
N THR A 46 -18.16 -7.30 2.50
CA THR A 46 -17.12 -8.23 3.00
C THR A 46 -15.88 -8.17 2.12
N CYS A 47 -14.70 -8.14 2.74
CA CYS A 47 -13.41 -8.17 2.06
C CYS A 47 -12.38 -9.01 2.83
N GLN A 48 -11.22 -9.25 2.22
CA GLN A 48 -10.05 -9.83 2.89
C GLN A 48 -8.91 -8.83 2.94
N ILE A 49 -8.32 -8.58 4.11
CA ILE A 49 -7.04 -7.87 4.19
C ILE A 49 -5.94 -8.84 3.79
N TRP A 50 -5.14 -8.44 2.79
CA TRP A 50 -4.02 -9.19 2.22
C TRP A 50 -2.66 -8.67 2.69
N ASN A 51 -2.54 -7.38 3.03
CA ASN A 51 -1.41 -6.84 3.77
C ASN A 51 -1.79 -5.58 4.55
N LEU A 52 -1.00 -5.27 5.58
CA LEU A 52 -1.19 -4.15 6.50
C LEU A 52 0.14 -3.40 6.74
N SER A 53 0.06 -2.08 6.93
CA SER A 53 1.11 -1.25 7.54
C SER A 53 0.51 -0.10 8.35
N LEU A 54 1.36 0.71 8.99
CA LEU A 54 0.96 1.89 9.75
C LEU A 54 0.21 2.97 8.94
N GLY A 55 0.30 2.94 7.61
CA GLY A 55 -0.31 3.94 6.72
C GLY A 55 -1.46 3.43 5.85
N GLY A 56 -1.76 2.13 5.86
CA GLY A 56 -2.77 1.56 4.98
C GLY A 56 -2.79 0.04 4.91
N ALA A 57 -3.65 -0.48 4.03
CA ALA A 57 -3.82 -1.92 3.78
C ALA A 57 -4.06 -2.19 2.29
N ARG A 58 -3.72 -3.40 1.82
CA ARG A 58 -4.31 -3.98 0.59
C ARG A 58 -5.47 -4.87 1.00
N VAL A 59 -6.63 -4.68 0.39
CA VAL A 59 -7.77 -5.59 0.49
C VAL A 59 -8.05 -6.30 -0.84
N ARG A 60 -8.64 -7.49 -0.77
CA ARG A 60 -9.33 -8.15 -1.88
C ARG A 60 -10.83 -7.98 -1.71
N ILE A 61 -11.52 -7.56 -2.76
CA ILE A 61 -12.98 -7.41 -2.83
C ILE A 61 -13.39 -7.44 -4.31
N ASP A 62 -14.47 -8.16 -4.64
CA ASP A 62 -14.88 -8.39 -6.04
C ASP A 62 -15.72 -7.23 -6.62
N LEU A 63 -15.83 -6.11 -5.90
CA LEU A 63 -16.46 -4.86 -6.34
C LEU A 63 -15.41 -3.73 -6.37
N PRO A 64 -15.17 -3.07 -7.52
CA PRO A 64 -14.25 -1.94 -7.60
C PRO A 64 -14.88 -0.67 -7.01
N PHE A 65 -14.07 0.14 -6.34
CA PHE A 65 -14.46 1.48 -5.87
C PHE A 65 -13.54 2.53 -6.50
N GLN A 66 -14.09 3.74 -6.73
CA GLN A 66 -13.32 4.82 -7.33
C GLN A 66 -12.24 5.31 -6.36
N GLU A 67 -11.06 5.65 -6.88
CA GLU A 67 -10.04 6.38 -6.13
C GLU A 67 -10.59 7.69 -5.54
N GLY A 68 -10.12 8.03 -4.33
CA GLY A 68 -10.66 9.13 -3.53
C GLY A 68 -11.94 8.79 -2.73
N THR A 69 -12.57 7.62 -2.95
CA THR A 69 -13.73 7.19 -2.15
C THR A 69 -13.34 7.03 -0.68
N SER A 70 -14.04 7.75 0.23
CA SER A 70 -13.84 7.63 1.67
C SER A 70 -14.76 6.55 2.27
N LEU A 71 -14.21 5.71 3.13
CA LEU A 71 -14.86 4.54 3.71
C LEU A 71 -14.30 4.21 5.10
N ARG A 72 -14.92 3.28 5.82
CA ARG A 72 -14.35 2.70 7.05
C ARG A 72 -13.96 1.25 6.80
N LEU A 73 -12.70 0.90 7.06
CA LEU A 73 -12.25 -0.49 7.11
C LEU A 73 -12.56 -1.05 8.50
N VAL A 74 -13.45 -2.02 8.59
CA VAL A 74 -13.85 -2.68 9.84
C VAL A 74 -13.13 -4.00 9.97
N ILE A 75 -12.49 -4.21 11.12
CA ILE A 75 -11.68 -5.39 11.43
C ILE A 75 -12.22 -6.00 12.72
N ALA A 76 -12.53 -7.30 12.68
CA ALA A 76 -13.04 -8.04 13.83
C ALA A 76 -12.11 -7.89 15.04
N ASP A 77 -12.69 -7.66 16.22
CA ASP A 77 -11.99 -7.46 17.50
C ASP A 77 -11.00 -6.29 17.53
N ARG A 78 -11.09 -5.36 16.56
CA ARG A 78 -10.24 -4.15 16.44
C ARG A 78 -11.03 -2.86 16.28
N GLY A 79 -12.23 -2.94 15.70
CA GLY A 79 -13.06 -1.77 15.40
C GLY A 79 -12.81 -1.27 13.97
N GLU A 80 -12.78 0.05 13.80
CA GLU A 80 -12.88 0.70 12.49
C GLU A 80 -11.72 1.66 12.22
N ILE A 81 -11.24 1.69 10.97
CA ILE A 81 -10.21 2.62 10.49
C ILE A 81 -10.79 3.48 9.36
N PRO A 82 -11.07 4.77 9.59
CA PRO A 82 -11.36 5.74 8.53
C PRO A 82 -10.24 5.73 7.47
N SER A 83 -10.63 5.55 6.21
CA SER A 83 -9.74 5.24 5.09
C SER A 83 -10.22 5.87 3.79
N VAL A 84 -9.30 6.07 2.86
CA VAL A 84 -9.59 6.47 1.48
C VAL A 84 -9.03 5.45 0.49
N VAL A 85 -9.76 5.18 -0.58
CA VAL A 85 -9.28 4.38 -1.72
C VAL A 85 -8.14 5.11 -2.40
N ALA A 86 -6.95 4.50 -2.35
CA ALA A 86 -5.70 5.05 -2.87
C ALA A 86 -5.27 4.43 -4.21
N TRP A 87 -5.84 3.27 -4.57
CA TRP A 87 -5.84 2.68 -5.92
C TRP A 87 -6.84 1.52 -5.97
N SER A 88 -7.37 1.18 -7.15
CA SER A 88 -8.23 0.00 -7.35
C SER A 88 -7.92 -0.70 -8.68
N VAL A 89 -7.58 -1.99 -8.64
CA VAL A 89 -7.28 -2.81 -9.83
C VAL A 89 -7.72 -4.26 -9.61
N GLU A 90 -8.50 -4.80 -10.54
CA GLU A 90 -8.92 -6.22 -10.66
C GLU A 90 -9.03 -7.00 -9.34
N GLY A 91 -10.14 -6.80 -8.63
CA GLY A 91 -10.44 -7.49 -7.36
C GLY A 91 -9.55 -7.10 -6.18
N SER A 92 -8.62 -6.15 -6.35
CA SER A 92 -7.70 -5.65 -5.33
C SER A 92 -7.82 -4.14 -5.15
N MET A 93 -7.73 -3.67 -3.92
CA MET A 93 -7.83 -2.25 -3.61
C MET A 93 -6.83 -1.84 -2.53
N GLY A 94 -6.18 -0.70 -2.75
CA GLY A 94 -5.31 -0.04 -1.78
C GLY A 94 -6.11 0.94 -0.94
N LEU A 95 -6.01 0.81 0.38
CA LEU A 95 -6.60 1.74 1.35
C LEU A 95 -5.47 2.53 2.02
N LYS A 96 -5.58 3.86 2.01
CA LYS A 96 -4.76 4.77 2.82
C LYS A 96 -5.55 5.16 4.06
N PHE A 97 -4.96 4.96 5.24
CA PHE A 97 -5.60 5.32 6.50
C PHE A 97 -5.63 6.85 6.69
N GLN A 98 -6.74 7.35 7.23
CA GLN A 98 -6.97 8.77 7.55
C GLN A 98 -6.71 9.08 9.04
N VAL A 99 -6.10 8.14 9.77
CA VAL A 99 -5.74 8.28 11.19
C VAL A 99 -4.21 8.32 11.37
N GLY A 100 -3.74 8.90 12.48
CA GLY A 100 -2.31 8.93 12.81
C GLY A 100 -1.75 7.55 13.14
N LYS A 101 -0.48 7.30 12.78
CA LYS A 101 0.22 6.01 12.95
C LYS A 101 0.06 5.38 14.35
N ASN A 102 0.05 6.22 15.39
CA ASN A 102 -0.05 5.78 16.79
C ASN A 102 -1.43 5.19 17.13
N VAL A 103 -2.51 5.61 16.46
CA VAL A 103 -3.85 5.00 16.59
C VAL A 103 -3.82 3.56 16.05
N VAL A 104 -3.16 3.36 14.90
CA VAL A 104 -2.95 2.03 14.30
C VAL A 104 -2.08 1.15 15.20
N ARG A 105 -1.03 1.72 15.82
CA ARG A 105 -0.19 1.00 16.79
C ARG A 105 -0.99 0.52 18.01
N GLU A 106 -1.77 1.40 18.64
CA GLU A 106 -2.61 1.02 19.79
C GLU A 106 -3.67 -0.02 19.43
N MET A 107 -4.29 0.08 18.25
CA MET A 107 -5.25 -0.90 17.74
C MET A 107 -4.64 -2.31 17.57
N PHE A 108 -3.33 -2.41 17.34
CA PHE A 108 -2.61 -3.67 17.11
C PHE A 108 -1.53 -3.96 18.17
N LYS A 109 -1.62 -3.38 19.38
CA LYS A 109 -0.55 -3.42 20.39
C LYS A 109 -0.11 -4.82 20.86
N ASP A 110 -1.05 -5.77 20.90
CA ASP A 110 -0.80 -7.20 21.16
C ASP A 110 -0.06 -7.94 20.03
N ARG A 111 0.10 -7.31 18.85
CA ARG A 111 0.65 -7.93 17.64
C ARG A 111 1.70 -7.08 16.92
N LEU A 112 2.11 -5.93 17.45
CA LEU A 112 3.02 -4.97 16.80
C LEU A 112 4.23 -5.65 16.15
N HIS A 113 4.94 -6.47 16.92
CA HIS A 113 6.16 -7.15 16.49
C HIS A 113 5.92 -8.16 15.36
N VAL A 114 4.88 -9.00 15.50
CA VAL A 114 4.47 -9.98 14.48
C VAL A 114 4.04 -9.29 13.17
N LEU A 115 3.53 -8.05 13.28
CA LEU A 115 3.09 -7.22 12.17
C LEU A 115 4.13 -6.18 11.71
N GLY A 116 5.33 -6.14 12.30
CA GLY A 116 6.37 -5.15 11.98
C GLY A 116 5.89 -3.69 12.06
N LEU A 117 4.99 -3.39 13.00
CA LEU A 117 4.40 -2.06 13.21
C LEU A 117 5.12 -1.26 14.31
N ASP A 118 5.97 -1.93 15.08
CA ASP A 118 6.98 -1.37 15.98
C ASP A 118 8.16 -0.74 15.21
N GLU A 119 8.52 -1.31 14.06
CA GLU A 119 9.58 -0.81 13.16
C GLU A 119 9.44 0.69 12.82
N ALA A 120 10.59 1.36 12.68
CA ALA A 120 10.66 2.71 12.13
C ALA A 120 10.40 2.68 10.60
N PRO A 121 9.81 3.75 10.03
CA PRO A 121 9.65 3.91 8.58
C PRO A 121 10.98 4.14 7.86
#